data_AF-A0A2N5KTH5-F1
#
_entry.id   AF-A0A2N5KTH5-F1
#
_cell.length_a   1.000
_cell.length_b   1.000
_cell.length_c   1.000
_cell.angle_alpha   90.00
_cell.angle_beta   90.00
_cell.angle_gamma   90.00
#
_symmetry.space_group_name_H-M   'P 1'
#
loop_
_entity.id
_entity.type
_entity.pdbx_description
1 polymer ?
#
loop_
_entity_poly.entity_id
_entity_poly.type
_entity_poly.pdbx_seq_one_letter_code
_entity_poly.pdbx_strand_id
1 'polypeptide(L)'
;MTSLLRGRRGEPIGVVRVVDPSRLNWLYITYNTVEELVRVDARGKIRMAAMKGYRWKDGGHTLEIRMREGEYFPDGEPLTASSVKRSFDESVRWSAPHPPGTHFNPLPGTTCEVVDERTARFRLPAPDGLLLGKLRAIHMMSTRFWEEIGFGYARNGTGEGHW
;
A
#
# COMPACT_ATOMS: atom_id res chain seq x y z
N MET A 1 -24.53 -29.87 -4.09
CA MET A 1 -25.84 -29.42 -3.58
C MET A 1 -25.60 -28.64 -2.29
N THR A 2 -25.51 -27.31 -2.37
CA THR A 2 -26.52 -26.32 -1.91
C THR A 2 -26.46 -26.16 -0.38
N SER A 3 -26.07 -25.02 0.18
CA SER A 3 -26.84 -23.77 0.15
C SER A 3 -26.03 -22.57 0.67
N LEU A 4 -25.85 -21.54 -0.17
CA LEU A 4 -25.66 -20.16 0.28
C LEU A 4 -27.06 -19.54 0.33
N LEU A 5 -27.58 -19.32 1.53
CA LEU A 5 -28.80 -18.54 1.72
C LEU A 5 -28.53 -17.11 1.22
N ARG A 6 -28.97 -16.82 -0.02
CA ARG A 6 -29.18 -15.46 -0.49
C ARG A 6 -30.38 -14.88 0.27
N GLY A 7 -30.15 -14.45 1.51
CA GLY A 7 -31.05 -13.52 2.16
C GLY A 7 -31.15 -12.26 1.29
N ARG A 8 -32.38 -11.84 0.95
CA ARG A 8 -32.62 -10.54 0.33
C ARG A 8 -31.94 -9.49 1.20
N ARG A 9 -30.92 -8.81 0.68
CA ARG A 9 -30.30 -7.66 1.36
C ARG A 9 -31.43 -6.64 1.54
N GLY A 10 -31.85 -6.41 2.78
CA GLY A 10 -32.91 -5.45 3.08
C GLY A 10 -32.53 -4.08 2.53
N GLU A 11 -33.53 -3.32 2.08
CA GLU A 11 -33.32 -1.94 1.65
C GLU A 11 -32.72 -1.15 2.83
N PRO A 12 -31.65 -0.35 2.61
CA PRO A 12 -31.08 0.46 3.67
C PRO A 12 -32.13 1.39 4.29
N ILE A 13 -32.46 1.22 5.57
CA ILE A 13 -33.52 1.99 6.27
C ILE A 13 -33.03 3.30 6.89
N GLY A 14 -31.78 3.71 6.66
CA GLY A 14 -31.24 4.94 7.23
C GLY A 14 -29.74 5.12 7.08
N VAL A 15 -29.24 6.23 7.63
CA VAL A 15 -27.83 6.61 7.62
C VAL A 15 -27.27 6.51 9.04
N VAL A 16 -26.21 5.72 9.23
CA VAL A 16 -25.40 5.74 10.46
C VAL A 16 -24.28 6.74 10.28
N ARG A 17 -24.24 7.77 11.14
CA ARG A 17 -23.11 8.70 11.23
C ARG A 17 -22.21 8.27 12.37
N VAL A 18 -21.08 7.64 12.04
CA VAL A 18 -20.05 7.28 13.01
C VAL A 18 -19.15 8.48 13.21
N VAL A 19 -19.06 9.00 14.43
CA VAL A 19 -18.04 9.99 14.82
C VAL A 19 -17.00 9.25 15.63
N ASP A 20 -15.78 9.27 15.14
CA ASP A 20 -14.65 8.67 15.82
C ASP A 20 -13.67 9.78 16.25
N PRO A 21 -13.44 9.95 17.55
CA PRO A 21 -12.59 11.02 18.08
C PRO A 21 -11.10 10.68 18.05
N SER A 22 -10.72 9.44 17.69
CA SER A 22 -9.33 9.02 17.73
C SER A 22 -8.54 9.54 16.53
N ARG A 23 -7.50 10.32 16.82
CA ARG A 23 -6.52 10.80 15.83
C ARG A 23 -5.76 9.68 15.12
N LEU A 24 -5.89 8.44 15.57
CA LEU A 24 -5.19 7.27 15.04
C LEU A 24 -6.11 6.25 14.39
N ASN A 25 -7.44 6.37 14.49
CA ASN A 25 -8.32 5.33 13.95
C ASN A 25 -8.24 5.20 12.43
N TRP A 26 -8.00 6.31 11.74
CA TRP A 26 -7.77 6.31 10.29
C TRP A 26 -6.66 5.30 9.91
N LEU A 27 -5.64 5.12 10.78
CA LEU A 27 -4.56 4.16 10.56
C LEU A 27 -5.09 2.71 10.60
N TYR A 28 -6.03 2.42 11.49
CA TYR A 28 -6.69 1.11 11.54
C TYR A 28 -7.60 0.88 10.35
N ILE A 29 -8.32 1.91 9.89
CA ILE A 29 -9.14 1.82 8.67
C ILE A 29 -8.20 1.47 7.51
N THR A 30 -7.15 2.25 7.27
CA THR A 30 -6.15 2.00 6.24
C THR A 30 -5.61 0.57 6.33
N TYR A 31 -5.06 0.14 7.46
CA TYR A 31 -4.47 -1.20 7.58
C TYR A 31 -5.42 -2.37 7.29
N ASN A 32 -6.74 -2.15 7.41
CA ASN A 32 -7.76 -3.16 7.12
C ASN A 32 -8.40 -3.02 5.73
N THR A 33 -8.26 -1.88 5.05
CA THR A 33 -8.92 -1.61 3.75
C THR A 33 -7.97 -1.51 2.58
N VAL A 34 -6.67 -1.26 2.81
CA VAL A 34 -5.65 -1.19 1.77
C VAL A 34 -4.67 -2.36 1.84
N GLU A 35 -4.09 -2.67 0.70
CA GLU A 35 -3.14 -3.76 0.58
C GLU A 35 -1.70 -3.29 0.86
N GLU A 36 -0.91 -4.15 1.48
CA GLU A 36 0.49 -3.89 1.84
C GLU A 36 1.40 -4.93 1.18
N LEU A 37 2.62 -4.56 0.83
CA LEU A 37 3.59 -5.55 0.31
C LEU A 37 3.97 -6.58 1.37
N VAL A 38 4.10 -6.11 2.60
CA VAL A 38 4.38 -6.90 3.79
C VAL A 38 3.48 -6.50 4.95
N ARG A 39 3.20 -7.48 5.81
CA ARG A 39 2.55 -7.28 7.10
C ARG A 39 3.49 -7.70 8.22
N VAL A 40 3.11 -7.42 9.46
CA VAL A 40 3.79 -7.95 10.66
C VAL A 40 2.85 -8.87 11.40
N ASP A 41 3.36 -10.01 11.87
CA ASP A 41 2.59 -10.89 12.75
C ASP A 41 2.60 -10.38 14.20
N ALA A 42 1.84 -11.06 15.07
CA ALA A 42 1.73 -10.71 16.49
C ALA A 42 3.07 -10.76 17.27
N ARG A 43 4.13 -11.34 16.68
CA ARG A 43 5.49 -11.38 17.25
C ARG A 43 6.41 -10.32 16.63
N GLY A 44 5.86 -9.41 15.82
CA GLY A 44 6.61 -8.37 15.12
C GLY A 44 7.44 -8.89 13.95
N LYS A 45 7.21 -10.12 13.46
CA LYS A 45 7.95 -10.64 12.31
C LYS A 45 7.29 -10.23 11.01
N ILE A 46 8.10 -9.77 10.05
CA ILE A 46 7.67 -9.46 8.69
C ILE A 46 7.10 -10.73 8.03
N ARG A 47 5.92 -10.59 7.43
CA ARG A 47 5.23 -11.61 6.65
C ARG A 47 4.90 -11.06 5.27
N MET A 48 5.05 -11.92 4.28
CA MET A 48 4.73 -11.66 2.88
C MET A 48 3.21 -11.50 2.70
N ALA A 49 2.76 -10.31 2.29
CA ALA A 49 1.37 -10.02 1.97
C ALA A 49 1.20 -10.00 0.43
N ALA A 50 1.01 -8.86 -0.23
CA ALA A 50 0.87 -8.82 -1.69
C ALA A 50 2.10 -9.30 -2.47
N MET A 51 3.27 -9.35 -1.83
CA MET A 51 4.46 -9.96 -2.42
C MET A 51 4.65 -11.41 -1.93
N LYS A 52 5.29 -12.25 -2.75
CA LYS A 52 5.62 -13.66 -2.43
C LYS A 52 7.08 -13.89 -2.05
N GLY A 53 7.96 -12.91 -2.30
CA GLY A 53 9.36 -13.02 -1.91
C GLY A 53 10.19 -11.81 -2.32
N TYR A 54 11.43 -11.79 -1.87
CA TYR A 54 12.37 -10.72 -2.15
C TYR A 54 13.80 -11.24 -2.18
N ARG A 55 14.72 -10.46 -2.78
CA ARG A 55 16.15 -10.72 -2.79
C ARG A 55 16.93 -9.41 -2.73
N TRP A 56 17.88 -9.34 -1.80
CA TRP A 56 18.91 -8.31 -1.80
C TRP A 56 20.05 -8.69 -2.76
N LYS A 57 20.52 -7.70 -3.52
CA LYS A 57 21.65 -7.81 -4.46
C LYS A 57 22.61 -6.64 -4.25
N ASP A 58 23.73 -6.68 -4.96
CA ASP A 58 24.69 -5.57 -5.07
C ASP A 58 25.13 -5.03 -3.71
N GLY A 59 25.48 -5.93 -2.78
CA GLY A 59 25.90 -5.55 -1.43
C GLY A 59 24.83 -4.84 -0.59
N GLY A 60 23.55 -4.97 -0.95
CA GLY A 60 22.42 -4.31 -0.26
C GLY A 60 21.94 -3.01 -0.92
N HIS A 61 22.49 -2.64 -2.07
CA HIS A 61 22.05 -1.47 -2.84
C HIS A 61 20.81 -1.74 -3.71
N THR A 62 20.44 -3.00 -3.90
CA THR A 62 19.29 -3.38 -4.73
C THR A 62 18.39 -4.34 -3.99
N LEU A 63 17.10 -3.99 -3.88
CA LEU A 63 16.04 -4.89 -3.40
C LEU A 63 15.12 -5.25 -4.57
N GLU A 64 15.07 -6.52 -4.94
CA GLU A 64 14.04 -7.02 -5.86
C GLU A 64 12.94 -7.71 -5.06
N ILE A 65 11.69 -7.34 -5.33
CA ILE A 65 10.51 -8.01 -4.79
C ILE A 65 9.74 -8.71 -5.91
N ARG A 66 9.10 -9.83 -5.56
CA ARG A 66 8.22 -10.58 -6.45
C ARG A 66 6.79 -10.55 -5.92
N MET A 67 5.86 -10.09 -6.74
CA MET A 67 4.44 -9.99 -6.44
C MET A 67 3.77 -11.37 -6.45
N ARG A 68 2.69 -11.53 -5.67
CA ARG A 68 1.78 -12.67 -5.82
C ARG A 68 1.02 -12.59 -7.14
N GLU A 69 0.55 -13.74 -7.58
CA GLU A 69 -0.33 -13.88 -8.74
C GLU A 69 -1.77 -13.97 -8.25
N GLY A 70 -2.72 -13.48 -9.05
CA GLY A 70 -4.15 -13.55 -8.72
C GLY A 70 -4.61 -12.58 -7.62
N GLU A 71 -3.78 -11.61 -7.23
CA GLU A 71 -4.18 -10.52 -6.34
C GLU A 71 -4.81 -9.39 -7.15
N TYR A 72 -5.97 -8.90 -6.71
CA TYR A 72 -6.75 -7.86 -7.36
C TYR A 72 -7.25 -6.84 -6.34
N PHE A 73 -7.33 -5.59 -6.76
CA PHE A 73 -8.02 -4.56 -6.01
C PHE A 73 -9.55 -4.79 -6.06
N PRO A 74 -10.32 -4.16 -5.15
CA PRO A 74 -11.77 -4.32 -5.11
C PRO A 74 -12.52 -3.90 -6.40
N ASP A 75 -11.90 -3.07 -7.24
CA ASP A 75 -12.41 -2.65 -8.55
C ASP A 75 -12.08 -3.64 -9.68
N GLY A 76 -11.37 -4.73 -9.38
CA GLY A 76 -10.97 -5.76 -10.33
C GLY A 76 -9.65 -5.49 -11.04
N GLU A 77 -8.97 -4.37 -10.77
CA GLU A 77 -7.64 -4.13 -11.32
C GLU A 77 -6.60 -5.10 -10.70
N PRO A 78 -5.75 -5.76 -11.50
CA PRO A 78 -4.69 -6.61 -10.96
C PRO A 78 -3.67 -5.81 -10.16
N LEU A 79 -3.29 -6.32 -8.99
CA LEU A 79 -2.20 -5.75 -8.19
C LEU A 79 -0.86 -6.24 -8.77
N THR A 80 -0.07 -5.32 -9.36
CA THR A 80 1.15 -5.63 -10.11
C THR A 80 2.35 -4.79 -9.65
N ALA A 81 3.53 -5.04 -10.23
CA ALA A 81 4.71 -4.20 -10.02
C ALA A 81 4.49 -2.72 -10.42
N SER A 82 3.61 -2.46 -11.39
CA SER A 82 3.23 -1.08 -11.76
C SER A 82 2.50 -0.37 -10.63
N SER A 83 1.62 -1.07 -9.90
CA SER A 83 0.93 -0.55 -8.71
C SER A 83 1.93 -0.19 -7.61
N VAL A 84 2.98 -1.02 -7.43
CA VAL A 84 4.09 -0.76 -6.50
C VAL A 84 4.83 0.52 -6.86
N LYS A 85 5.24 0.63 -8.13
CA LYS A 85 5.97 1.80 -8.61
C LYS A 85 5.17 3.07 -8.38
N ARG A 86 3.90 3.10 -8.79
CA ARG A 86 3.04 4.29 -8.63
C ARG A 86 2.90 4.68 -7.16
N SER A 87 2.60 3.71 -6.30
CA SER A 87 2.44 3.96 -4.86
C SER A 87 3.74 4.45 -4.20
N PHE A 88 4.88 3.88 -4.59
CA PHE A 88 6.20 4.32 -4.13
C PHE A 88 6.50 5.74 -4.60
N ASP A 89 6.38 6.01 -5.90
CA ASP A 89 6.68 7.31 -6.50
C ASP A 89 5.82 8.42 -5.90
N GLU A 90 4.55 8.16 -5.60
CA GLU A 90 3.68 9.12 -4.91
C GLU A 90 4.09 9.32 -3.44
N SER A 91 4.46 8.25 -2.74
CA SER A 91 4.85 8.34 -1.32
C SER A 91 6.12 9.18 -1.12
N VAL A 92 7.13 8.99 -1.98
CA VAL A 92 8.44 9.64 -1.82
C VAL A 92 8.48 11.10 -2.29
N ARG A 93 7.40 11.63 -2.86
CA ARG A 93 7.26 13.06 -3.19
C ARG A 93 7.10 13.93 -1.94
N TRP A 94 6.62 13.34 -0.85
CA TRP A 94 6.30 14.05 0.38
C TRP A 94 7.45 13.97 1.38
N SER A 95 7.67 15.05 2.12
CA SER A 95 8.68 15.08 3.19
C SER A 95 8.28 14.17 4.36
N ALA A 96 7.00 14.18 4.75
CA ALA A 96 6.44 13.38 5.84
C ALA A 96 5.14 12.66 5.42
N PRO A 97 5.20 11.65 4.54
CA PRO A 97 4.03 10.95 4.02
C PRO A 97 3.28 10.10 5.07
N HIS A 98 3.85 9.90 6.26
CA HIS A 98 3.32 9.02 7.29
C HIS A 98 3.13 9.77 8.61
N PRO A 99 2.00 9.62 9.32
CA PRO A 99 1.79 10.31 10.60
C PRO A 99 2.76 9.96 11.74
N PRO A 100 3.37 8.76 11.79
CA PRO A 100 4.52 8.51 12.67
C PRO A 100 5.80 9.29 12.31
N GLY A 101 5.80 10.08 11.24
CA GLY A 101 6.91 10.91 10.79
C GLY A 101 7.82 10.23 9.77
N THR A 102 9.00 10.82 9.59
CA THR A 102 9.96 10.49 8.53
C THR A 102 10.72 9.18 8.75
N HIS A 103 10.52 8.51 9.89
CA HIS A 103 11.20 7.25 10.24
C HIS A 103 10.92 6.10 9.26
N PHE A 104 9.80 6.17 8.55
CA PHE A 104 9.42 5.19 7.53
C PHE A 104 9.86 5.57 6.12
N ASN A 105 10.47 6.75 5.93
CA ASN A 105 10.89 7.18 4.62
C ASN A 105 12.03 6.28 4.09
N PRO A 106 11.96 5.87 2.81
CA PRO A 106 13.13 5.37 2.10
C PRO A 106 14.26 6.41 2.12
N LEU A 107 15.50 5.96 1.93
CA LEU A 107 16.63 6.89 1.79
C LEU A 107 16.37 7.85 0.62
N PRO A 108 16.65 9.16 0.76
CA PRO A 108 16.52 10.12 -0.34
C PRO A 108 17.33 9.67 -1.56
N GLY A 109 16.71 9.64 -2.73
CA GLY A 109 17.31 9.10 -3.96
C GLY A 109 17.07 7.61 -4.20
N THR A 110 16.34 6.92 -3.32
CA THR A 110 15.84 5.57 -3.60
C THR A 110 14.83 5.63 -4.75
N THR A 111 14.97 4.75 -5.74
CA THR A 111 14.07 4.66 -6.90
C THR A 111 13.37 3.32 -6.97
N CYS A 112 12.21 3.26 -7.63
CA CYS A 112 11.49 2.01 -7.94
C CYS A 112 11.30 1.84 -9.45
N GLU A 113 11.71 0.68 -9.95
CA GLU A 113 11.64 0.27 -11.35
C GLU A 113 10.72 -0.95 -11.50
N VAL A 114 9.94 -0.99 -12.58
CA VAL A 114 9.21 -2.19 -13.00
C VAL A 114 10.14 -3.02 -13.88
N VAL A 115 10.50 -4.22 -13.43
CA VAL A 115 11.34 -5.14 -14.21
C VAL A 115 10.48 -5.98 -15.14
N ASP A 116 9.35 -6.46 -14.61
CA ASP A 116 8.29 -7.16 -15.34
C ASP A 116 6.97 -6.98 -14.56
N GLU A 117 5.86 -7.53 -15.05
CA GLU A 117 4.53 -7.37 -14.44
C GLU A 117 4.49 -7.76 -12.94
N ARG A 118 5.34 -8.68 -12.50
CA ARG A 118 5.36 -9.24 -11.14
C ARG A 118 6.67 -8.98 -10.40
N THR A 119 7.56 -8.18 -10.94
CA THR A 119 8.86 -7.86 -10.32
C THR A 119 9.08 -6.36 -10.26
N ALA A 120 9.17 -5.83 -9.04
CA ALA A 120 9.62 -4.45 -8.81
C ALA A 120 11.04 -4.47 -8.22
N ARG A 121 11.88 -3.52 -8.66
CA ARG A 121 13.24 -3.35 -8.19
C ARG A 121 13.41 -1.98 -7.58
N PHE A 122 13.89 -1.94 -6.34
CA PHE A 122 14.33 -0.73 -5.68
C PHE A 122 15.84 -0.59 -5.80
N ARG A 123 16.31 0.59 -6.17
CA ARG A 123 17.73 0.97 -6.11
C ARG A 123 17.94 1.99 -5.02
N LEU A 124 18.91 1.74 -4.17
CA LEU A 124 19.20 2.57 -3.00
C LEU A 124 20.56 3.26 -3.16
N PRO A 125 20.70 4.51 -2.72
CA PRO A 125 21.97 5.24 -2.74
C PRO A 125 23.01 4.63 -1.77
N ALA A 126 22.54 3.97 -0.71
CA ALA A 126 23.34 3.27 0.28
C ALA A 126 22.57 2.04 0.80
N PRO A 127 23.24 1.02 1.37
CA PRO A 127 22.54 -0.14 1.92
C PRO A 127 21.60 0.25 3.06
N ASP A 128 20.32 -0.12 2.95
CA ASP A 128 19.31 0.06 4.00
C ASP A 128 18.53 -1.24 4.21
N GLY A 129 18.98 -2.05 5.17
CA GLY A 129 18.32 -3.31 5.52
C GLY A 129 16.89 -3.13 6.06
N LEU A 130 16.49 -1.92 6.46
CA LEU A 130 15.16 -1.63 6.98
C LEU A 130 14.14 -1.35 5.88
N LEU A 131 14.57 -1.12 4.62
CA LEU A 131 13.64 -0.77 3.53
C LEU A 131 12.49 -1.78 3.43
N LEU A 132 12.77 -3.07 3.56
CA LEU A 132 11.75 -4.11 3.51
C LEU A 132 10.63 -3.89 4.54
N GLY A 133 10.97 -3.48 5.76
CA GLY A 133 9.99 -3.16 6.80
C GLY A 133 9.29 -1.81 6.54
N LYS A 134 10.03 -0.82 6.01
CA LYS A 134 9.48 0.48 5.61
C LYS A 134 8.43 0.37 4.51
N LEU A 135 8.54 -0.62 3.61
CA LEU A 135 7.52 -0.90 2.57
C LEU A 135 6.12 -1.19 3.15
N ARG A 136 5.99 -1.52 4.44
CA ARG A 136 4.69 -1.59 5.12
C ARG A 136 3.94 -0.26 5.12
N ALA A 137 4.67 0.85 5.19
CA ALA A 137 4.08 2.18 5.18
C ALA A 137 3.67 2.64 3.76
N ILE A 138 4.02 1.88 2.72
CA ILE A 138 3.66 2.17 1.34
C ILE A 138 2.45 1.32 0.97
N HIS A 139 1.29 1.97 0.93
CA HIS A 139 0.02 1.33 0.66
C HIS A 139 -0.24 1.18 -0.84
N MET A 140 -0.67 -0.01 -1.25
CA MET A 140 -0.96 -0.32 -2.64
C MET A 140 -2.37 0.15 -2.99
N MET A 141 -2.48 0.89 -4.09
CA MET A 141 -3.74 1.45 -4.56
C MET A 141 -3.92 1.21 -6.06
N SER A 142 -5.17 1.05 -6.49
CA SER A 142 -5.54 0.90 -7.90
C SER A 142 -5.37 2.22 -8.66
N THR A 143 -5.33 2.14 -9.99
CA THR A 143 -5.29 3.29 -10.89
C THR A 143 -6.48 4.22 -10.64
N ARG A 144 -7.67 3.65 -10.45
CA ARG A 144 -8.90 4.41 -10.18
C ARG A 144 -8.81 5.23 -8.89
N PHE A 145 -8.17 4.68 -7.86
CA PHE A 145 -7.88 5.43 -6.65
C PHE A 145 -7.06 6.68 -6.98
N TRP A 146 -5.99 6.57 -7.76
CA TRP A 146 -5.14 7.72 -8.06
C TRP A 146 -5.78 8.76 -9.00
N GLU A 147 -6.67 8.34 -9.89
CA GLU A 147 -7.17 9.18 -10.99
C GLU A 147 -8.56 9.78 -10.75
N GLU A 148 -9.42 9.10 -9.99
CA GLU A 148 -10.82 9.50 -9.83
C GLU A 148 -11.18 9.88 -8.39
N ILE A 149 -10.93 8.97 -7.44
CA ILE A 149 -11.60 8.97 -6.12
C ILE A 149 -10.63 9.31 -4.98
N GLY A 150 -9.38 8.87 -5.07
CA GLY A 150 -8.41 8.85 -3.98
C GLY A 150 -7.84 10.23 -3.66
N PHE A 151 -7.77 10.50 -2.35
CA PHE A 151 -7.19 11.70 -1.73
C PHE A 151 -7.75 13.05 -2.19
N GLY A 152 -8.80 13.06 -3.01
CA GLY A 152 -9.31 14.27 -3.61
C GLY A 152 -8.30 15.00 -4.48
N TYR A 153 -7.23 14.37 -5.00
CA TYR A 153 -6.24 15.05 -5.86
C TYR A 153 -6.89 15.72 -7.07
N ALA A 154 -7.80 15.01 -7.74
CA ALA A 154 -8.57 15.55 -8.86
C ALA A 154 -9.41 16.79 -8.47
N ARG A 155 -9.78 16.91 -7.20
CA ARG A 155 -10.59 18.00 -6.65
C ARG A 155 -9.75 19.13 -6.06
N ASN A 156 -8.66 18.81 -5.37
CA ASN A 156 -7.96 19.68 -4.42
C ASN A 156 -6.48 19.89 -4.75
N GLY A 157 -5.91 19.14 -5.71
CA GLY A 157 -4.49 19.23 -6.09
C GLY A 157 -3.50 18.73 -5.03
N THR A 158 -3.98 18.24 -3.87
CA THR A 158 -3.18 17.66 -2.79
C THR A 158 -3.94 16.51 -2.14
N GLY A 159 -3.20 15.51 -1.65
CA GLY A 159 -3.70 14.43 -0.80
C GLY A 159 -3.32 14.59 0.67
N GLU A 160 -2.66 15.69 1.03
CA GLU A 160 -2.32 16.00 2.41
C GLU A 160 -3.59 16.34 3.20
N GLY A 161 -3.81 15.66 4.32
CA GLY A 161 -4.91 15.95 5.25
C GLY A 161 -6.32 15.49 4.83
N HIS A 162 -6.45 14.74 3.73
CA HIS A 162 -7.74 14.26 3.22
C HIS A 162 -7.72 12.74 3.01
N TRP A 163 -7.78 11.99 4.12
CA TRP A 163 -7.91 10.53 4.18
C TRP A 163 -9.27 10.17 4.76
#